data_AF-B5EV36-F1
#
_entry.id   AF-B5EV36-F1
#
_cell.length_a   1.000
_cell.length_b   1.000
_cell.length_c   1.000
_cell.angle_alpha   90.00
_cell.angle_beta   90.00
_cell.angle_gamma   90.00
#
_symmetry.space_group_name_H-M   'P 1'
#
loop_
_entity.id
_entity.type
_entity.pdbx_description
1 polymer ?
#
loop_
_entity_poly.entity_id
_entity_poly.type
_entity_poly.pdbx_seq_one_letter_code
_entity_poly.pdbx_strand_id
1 'polypeptide(L)' 'MNIQDFILTAVFSGLIGLIIGYFLRDLLSLLWRFYITKIRQPKHLIQYHFEDIQAHSSPTATRKGSSK' A
#
# COMPACT_ATOMS: atom_id res chain seq x y z
N MET A 1 8.40 -47.67 -13.69
CA MET A 1 7.39 -46.63 -13.94
C MET A 1 7.36 -46.37 -15.42
N ASN A 2 6.19 -46.33 -16.06
CA ASN A 2 6.12 -46.15 -17.51
C ASN A 2 6.51 -44.72 -17.86
N ILE A 3 7.33 -44.53 -18.91
CA ILE A 3 7.79 -43.20 -19.34
C ILE A 3 6.62 -42.31 -19.76
N GLN A 4 5.57 -42.92 -20.30
CA GLN A 4 4.33 -42.22 -20.66
C GLN A 4 3.65 -41.62 -19.43
N ASP A 5 3.56 -42.35 -18.32
CA ASP A 5 2.94 -41.88 -17.08
C ASP A 5 3.75 -40.74 -16.45
N PHE A 6 5.08 -40.82 -16.55
CA PHE A 6 5.97 -39.76 -16.08
C PHE A 6 5.78 -38.46 -16.87
N ILE A 7 5.77 -38.55 -18.21
CA ILE A 7 5.55 -37.39 -19.08
C ILE A 7 4.18 -36.78 -18.83
N LEU A 8 3.13 -37.60 -18.73
CA LEU A 8 1.77 -37.14 -18.45
C LEU A 8 1.69 -36.39 -17.12
N THR A 9 2.30 -36.96 -16.07
CA THR A 9 2.34 -36.34 -14.74
C THR A 9 3.10 -35.02 -14.75
N ALA A 10 4.25 -34.96 -15.43
CA ALA A 10 5.05 -33.74 -15.53
C ALA A 10 4.30 -32.61 -16.27
N VAL A 11 3.60 -32.94 -17.36
CA VAL A 11 2.79 -31.97 -18.12
C VAL A 11 1.62 -31.47 -17.28
N PHE A 12 0.88 -32.37 -16.62
CA PHE A 12 -0.24 -31.97 -15.75
C PHE A 12 0.24 -31.09 -14.59
N SER A 13 1.32 -31.50 -13.91
CA SER A 13 1.91 -30.73 -12.82
C SER A 13 2.36 -29.34 -13.28
N GLY A 14 3.01 -29.26 -14.45
CA GLY A 14 3.43 -27.98 -15.05
C GLY A 14 2.24 -27.07 -15.38
N LEU A 15 1.18 -27.61 -16.00
CA LEU A 15 -0.02 -26.85 -16.32
C LEU A 15 -0.73 -26.32 -15.08
N ILE A 16 -0.89 -27.17 -14.05
CA ILE A 16 -1.50 -26.79 -12.78
C ILE A 16 -0.68 -25.71 -12.10
N GLY A 17 0.64 -25.87 -12.03
CA GLY A 17 1.55 -24.87 -11.47
C GLY A 17 1.49 -23.54 -12.20
N LEU A 18 1.38 -23.56 -13.53
CA LEU A 18 1.26 -22.36 -14.35
C LEU A 18 -0.08 -21.65 -14.12
N ILE A 19 -1.19 -22.38 -14.09
CA ILE A 19 -2.52 -21.82 -13.79
C ILE A 19 -2.51 -21.20 -12.40
N ILE A 20 -2.07 -21.93 -11.38
CA ILE A 20 -2.01 -21.44 -10.00
C ILE A 20 -1.11 -20.20 -9.93
N GLY A 21 0.06 -20.20 -10.56
CA GLY A 21 0.98 -19.07 -10.56
C GLY A 21 0.37 -17.79 -11.15
N TYR A 22 -0.36 -17.91 -12.27
CA TYR A 22 -1.08 -16.78 -12.86
C TYR A 22 -2.20 -16.28 -11.95
N PHE A 23 -3.01 -17.18 -11.41
CA PHE A 23 -4.07 -16.83 -10.46
C PHE A 23 -3.52 -16.18 -9.19
N LEU A 24 -2.41 -16.68 -8.66
CA LEU A 24 -1.80 -16.16 -7.44
C LEU A 24 -1.28 -14.73 -7.64
N ARG A 25 -0.73 -14.42 -8.82
CA ARG A 25 -0.26 -13.08 -9.17
C ARG A 25 -1.41 -12.07 -9.26
N ASP A 26 -2.52 -12.48 -9.86
CA ASP A 26 -3.72 -11.64 -9.95
C ASP A 26 -4.37 -11.45 -8.57
N LEU A 27 -4.49 -12.54 -7.81
CA LEU A 27 -5.01 -12.54 -6.46
C LEU A 27 -4.16 -11.67 -5.52
N LEU A 28 -2.83 -11.70 -5.60
CA LEU A 28 -1.94 -10.84 -4.83
C LEU A 28 -2.18 -9.36 -5.13
N SER A 29 -2.40 -9.02 -6.41
CA SER A 29 -2.65 -7.64 -6.84
C SER A 29 -3.98 -7.11 -6.30
N LEU A 30 -5.01 -7.96 -6.32
CA LEU A 30 -6.30 -7.68 -5.72
C LEU A 30 -6.22 -7.58 -4.20
N LEU A 31 -5.55 -8.53 -3.54
CA LEU A 31 -5.33 -8.51 -2.09
C LEU A 31 -4.55 -7.28 -1.66
N TRP A 32 -3.52 -6.87 -2.40
CA TRP A 32 -2.74 -5.68 -2.09
C TRP A 32 -3.59 -4.42 -2.16
N ARG A 33 -4.41 -4.26 -3.22
CA ARG A 33 -5.37 -3.16 -3.33
C ARG A 33 -6.41 -3.19 -2.21
N PHE A 34 -6.93 -4.38 -1.88
CA PHE A 34 -7.92 -4.55 -0.83
C PHE A 34 -7.32 -4.23 0.55
N TYR A 35 -6.11 -4.71 0.83
CA TYR A 35 -5.35 -4.45 2.04
C TYR A 35 -5.10 -2.95 2.22
N ILE A 36 -4.63 -2.25 1.18
CA ILE A 36 -4.48 -0.79 1.24
C ILE A 36 -5.83 -0.11 1.47
N THR A 37 -6.88 -0.53 0.79
CA THR A 37 -8.19 0.14 0.88
C THR A 37 -8.91 -0.10 2.21
N LYS A 38 -8.69 -1.24 2.86
CA LYS A 38 -9.33 -1.61 4.14
C LYS A 38 -8.48 -1.32 5.37
N ILE A 39 -7.16 -1.54 5.31
CA ILE A 39 -6.25 -1.40 6.47
C ILE A 39 -5.54 -0.05 6.45
N ARG A 40 -5.21 0.49 5.27
CA ARG A 40 -4.56 1.79 5.13
C ARG A 40 -5.58 2.93 4.96
N GLN A 41 -6.68 2.89 5.71
CA GLN A 41 -7.50 4.09 5.95
C GLN A 41 -7.10 4.79 7.24
N PRO A 42 -6.11 5.70 7.21
CA PRO A 42 -6.14 6.90 8.01
C PRO A 42 -6.52 8.07 7.09
N LYS A 43 -7.68 7.99 6.39
CA LYS A 43 -8.20 9.14 5.64
C LYS A 43 -8.58 10.31 6.57
N HIS A 44 -8.57 10.08 7.88
CA HIS A 44 -8.96 11.05 8.91
C HIS A 44 -7.83 11.41 9.90
N LEU A 45 -6.65 10.76 9.86
CA LEU A 45 -5.56 11.09 10.80
C LEU A 45 -4.52 12.08 10.24
N ILE A 46 -4.47 12.31 8.93
CA ILE A 46 -3.46 13.22 8.34
C ILE A 46 -3.99 14.66 8.27
N GLN A 47 -5.31 14.84 8.25
CA GLN A 47 -5.90 16.18 8.05
C GLN A 47 -6.01 17.02 9.34
N TYR A 48 -5.86 16.43 10.53
CA TYR A 48 -5.97 17.17 11.80
C TYR A 48 -4.63 17.63 12.41
N HIS A 49 -3.48 17.26 11.85
CA HIS A 49 -2.19 17.54 12.50
C HIS A 49 -1.35 18.65 11.84
N PHE A 50 -1.92 19.45 10.94
CA PHE A 50 -1.21 20.57 10.27
C PHE A 50 -1.84 21.95 10.42
N GLU A 51 -3.08 22.05 10.94
CA GLU A 51 -3.72 23.36 11.17
C GLU A 51 -3.24 24.01 12.48
N ASP A 52 -2.82 23.23 13.49
CA ASP A 52 -2.37 23.79 14.77
C ASP A 52 -0.89 24.21 14.81
N ILE A 53 -0.06 23.77 13.85
CA ILE A 53 1.38 24.12 13.84
C ILE A 53 1.65 25.45 13.12
N GLN A 54 0.78 25.83 12.18
CA GLN A 54 0.88 27.13 11.49
C GLN A 54 0.39 28.30 12.35
N ALA A 55 -0.47 28.04 13.34
CA ALA A 55 -0.94 29.08 14.27
C ALA A 55 0.11 29.49 15.33
N HIS A 56 1.15 28.69 15.55
CA HIS A 56 2.14 28.92 16.61
C HIS A 56 3.57 29.21 16.15
N SER A 57 3.82 29.29 14.84
CA SER A 57 5.15 29.57 14.27
C SER A 57 5.28 30.97 13.67
N SER A 58 4.68 31.99 14.30
CA SER A 58 5.05 33.39 14.05
C SER A 58 5.95 33.91 15.18
N PRO A 59 7.29 33.85 15.03
CA PRO A 59 8.20 34.51 15.94
C PRO A 59 8.41 35.97 15.49
N THR A 60 7.96 36.90 16.33
CA THR A 60 8.70 38.11 16.72
C THR A 60 9.07 39.14 15.63
N ALA A 61 8.34 40.26 15.57
CA ALA A 61 8.82 41.65 15.40
C ALA A 61 7.58 42.56 15.26
N THR A 62 7.22 43.49 16.14
CA THR A 62 8.03 44.59 16.67
C THR A 62 7.36 45.18 17.92
N ARG A 63 8.03 45.12 19.07
CA ARG A 63 7.86 46.06 20.18
C ARG A 63 9.09 46.97 20.21
N LYS A 64 8.97 48.21 19.69
CA LYS A 64 9.61 49.42 20.26
C LYS A 64 9.33 50.67 19.43
N GLY A 65 8.66 51.64 20.05
CA GLY A 65 9.16 53.02 20.08
C GLY A 65 8.36 54.11 19.37
N SER A 66 7.99 55.11 20.18
CA SER A 66 8.04 56.55 19.88
C SER A 66 6.73 57.28 19.57
N SER A 67 6.18 57.85 20.64
CA SER A 67 5.77 59.26 20.78
C SER A 67 5.99 60.18 19.56
N LYS A 68 4.91 60.79 19.08
CA LYS A 68 4.77 62.25 18.95
C LYS A 68 3.32 62.65 18.72
#